data_AF-A0A6I9VMG6-F1
#
_entry.id   AF-A0A6I9VMG6-F1
#
_cell.length_a   1.000
_cell.length_b   1.000
_cell.length_c   1.000
_cell.angle_alpha   90.00
_cell.angle_beta   90.00
_cell.angle_gamma   90.00
#
_symmetry.space_group_name_H-M   'P 1'
#
loop_
_entity.id
_entity.type
_entity.pdbx_description
1 polymer ?
#
loop_
_entity_poly.entity_id
_entity_poly.type
_entity_poly.pdbx_seq_one_letter_code
_entity_poly.pdbx_strand_id
1 'polypeptide(L)'
;TDPLSLHLFLLEPKRWRPLRIKLSPVFTSGKLKEMFFLISECADHLIQYTEKVASKNGLIECRELMAKYTTDVIGSCAFGIEMNSMSDKDGEFRKMGKKFFEPTWSNVIRERMREIVPGLYHLLGYILPQSESTKFFTRVIMESMEYRDMNNITRHDFIDTLRELKKNSDQLDDI
;
A
#
# COMPACT_ATOMS: atom_id res chain seq x y z
N THR A 1 -10.10 -6.52 15.25
CA THR A 1 -10.48 -5.52 14.24
C THR A 1 -9.57 -5.66 13.04
N ASP A 2 -10.05 -5.40 11.83
CA ASP A 2 -9.23 -5.41 10.61
C ASP A 2 -8.14 -4.32 10.71
N PRO A 3 -6.84 -4.67 10.73
CA PRO A 3 -5.77 -3.69 10.93
C PRO A 3 -5.72 -2.63 9.82
N LEU A 4 -6.13 -2.98 8.59
CA LEU A 4 -6.15 -2.01 7.49
C LEU A 4 -7.33 -1.04 7.57
N SER A 5 -8.33 -1.29 8.41
CA SER A 5 -9.48 -0.38 8.58
C SER A 5 -9.15 0.90 9.37
N LEU A 6 -7.95 1.01 9.93
CA LEU A 6 -7.45 2.15 10.70
C LEU A 6 -6.47 3.02 9.89
N HIS A 7 -6.80 3.30 8.63
CA HIS A 7 -6.00 4.15 7.75
C HIS A 7 -6.53 5.60 7.67
N LEU A 8 -5.67 6.56 7.30
CA LEU A 8 -5.97 8.00 7.29
C LEU A 8 -7.28 8.39 6.59
N PHE A 9 -7.74 7.67 5.56
CA PHE A 9 -8.99 8.00 4.88
C PHE A 9 -10.28 7.68 5.66
N LEU A 10 -10.21 6.84 6.70
CA LEU A 10 -11.37 6.36 7.47
C LEU A 10 -11.32 6.72 8.96
N LEU A 11 -10.24 7.36 9.42
CA LEU A 11 -10.10 7.76 10.82
C LEU A 11 -10.93 9.00 11.14
N GLU A 12 -11.51 9.02 12.34
CA GLU A 12 -12.17 10.19 12.89
C GLU A 12 -11.16 11.33 13.18
N PRO A 13 -11.59 12.61 13.17
CA PRO A 13 -10.70 13.76 13.28
C PRO A 13 -9.73 13.73 14.46
N LYS A 14 -10.15 13.19 15.62
CA LYS A 14 -9.35 13.07 16.84
C LYS A 14 -8.11 12.20 16.65
N ARG A 15 -8.23 11.09 15.91
CA ARG A 15 -7.14 10.13 15.64
C ARG A 15 -6.42 10.43 14.34
N TRP A 16 -7.16 10.96 13.36
CA TRP A 16 -6.62 11.36 12.07
C TRP A 16 -5.54 12.43 12.21
N ARG A 17 -5.76 13.49 13.01
CA ARG A 17 -4.83 14.62 13.07
C ARG A 17 -3.45 14.21 13.61
N PRO A 18 -3.34 13.50 14.75
CA PRO A 18 -2.04 13.01 15.24
C PRO A 18 -1.35 12.07 14.26
N LEU A 19 -2.08 11.11 13.67
CA LEU A 19 -1.49 10.18 12.70
C LEU A 19 -1.00 10.88 11.44
N ARG A 20 -1.77 11.84 10.92
CA ARG A 20 -1.39 12.63 9.74
C ARG A 20 -0.11 13.42 10.00
N ILE A 21 0.01 14.09 11.13
CA ILE A 21 1.20 14.87 11.50
C ILE A 21 2.45 13.99 11.48
N LYS A 22 2.35 12.75 11.98
CA LYS A 22 3.49 11.80 12.02
C LYS A 22 3.85 11.22 10.66
N LEU A 23 2.87 11.06 9.77
CA LEU A 23 3.11 10.54 8.41
C LEU A 23 3.48 11.63 7.40
N SER A 24 3.13 12.91 7.64
CA SER A 24 3.45 14.02 6.74
C SER A 24 4.94 14.16 6.36
N PRO A 25 5.93 13.93 7.25
CA PRO A 25 7.35 13.99 6.92
C PRO A 25 7.77 13.08 5.76
N VAL A 26 7.10 11.94 5.57
CA VAL A 26 7.31 11.00 4.47
C VAL A 26 7.03 11.65 3.12
N PHE A 27 6.03 12.53 3.05
CA PHE A 27 5.53 13.10 1.81
C PHE A 27 6.11 14.49 1.53
N THR A 28 7.23 14.83 2.17
CA THR A 28 7.97 16.08 1.88
C THR A 28 8.66 16.01 0.53
N SER A 29 8.87 17.15 -0.11
CA SER A 29 9.59 17.21 -1.39
C SER A 29 10.99 16.60 -1.33
N GLY A 30 11.67 16.69 -0.17
CA GLY A 30 12.96 16.06 0.06
C GLY A 30 12.88 14.53 0.00
N LYS A 31 11.93 13.93 0.72
CA LYS A 31 11.70 12.48 0.69
C LYS A 31 11.21 11.98 -0.67
N LEU A 32 10.33 12.72 -1.34
CA LEU A 32 9.92 12.39 -2.71
C LEU A 32 11.10 12.43 -3.69
N LYS A 33 12.04 13.36 -3.51
CA LYS A 33 13.26 13.43 -4.31
C LYS A 33 14.20 12.25 -4.03
N GLU A 34 14.31 11.82 -2.78
CA GLU A 34 15.05 10.59 -2.42
C GLU A 34 14.48 9.35 -3.12
N MET A 35 13.15 9.26 -3.27
CA MET A 35 12.49 8.12 -3.96
C MET A 35 12.40 8.28 -5.49
N PHE A 36 12.82 9.41 -6.06
CA PHE A 36 12.61 9.72 -7.49
C PHE A 36 13.23 8.68 -8.43
N PHE A 37 14.38 8.12 -8.06
CA PHE A 37 15.04 7.11 -8.88
C PHE A 37 14.18 5.84 -9.05
N LEU A 38 13.44 5.42 -8.01
CA LEU A 38 12.52 4.28 -8.07
C LEU A 38 11.34 4.57 -9.02
N ILE A 39 10.85 5.80 -9.01
CA ILE A 39 9.78 6.25 -9.91
C ILE A 39 10.27 6.24 -11.36
N SER A 40 11.48 6.75 -11.59
CA SER A 40 12.11 6.78 -12.92
C SER A 40 12.33 5.37 -13.49
N GLU A 41 12.82 4.45 -12.67
CA GLU A 41 13.01 3.04 -13.06
C GLU A 41 11.68 2.39 -13.49
N CYS A 42 10.59 2.64 -12.75
CA CYS A 42 9.26 2.19 -13.16
C CYS A 42 8.79 2.81 -14.48
N ALA A 43 9.19 4.05 -14.77
CA ALA A 43 8.86 4.73 -16.02
C ALA A 43 9.63 4.13 -17.21
N ASP A 44 10.87 3.70 -17.01
CA ASP A 44 11.63 2.98 -18.04
C ASP A 44 10.97 1.65 -18.40
N HIS A 45 10.46 0.91 -17.40
CA HIS A 45 9.68 -0.32 -17.64
C HIS A 45 8.38 -0.06 -18.42
N LEU A 46 7.70 1.06 -18.11
CA LEU A 46 6.51 1.49 -18.85
C LEU A 46 6.83 1.76 -20.32
N ILE A 47 7.93 2.48 -20.60
CA ILE A 47 8.36 2.79 -21.97
C ILE A 47 8.64 1.50 -22.73
N GLN A 48 9.47 0.60 -22.18
CA GLN A 48 9.80 -0.68 -22.80
C GLN A 48 8.55 -1.53 -23.11
N TYR A 49 7.60 -1.58 -22.18
CA TYR A 49 6.33 -2.28 -22.40
C TYR A 49 5.53 -1.66 -23.55
N THR A 50 5.40 -0.34 -23.57
CA THR A 50 4.65 0.36 -24.63
C THR A 50 5.28 0.19 -26.01
N GLU A 51 6.61 0.24 -26.12
CA GLU A 51 7.33 -0.04 -27.37
C GLU A 51 7.10 -1.47 -27.87
N LYS A 52 7.12 -2.45 -26.96
CA LYS A 52 6.82 -3.86 -27.28
C LYS A 52 5.38 -4.05 -27.80
N VAL A 53 4.40 -3.33 -27.24
CA VAL A 53 3.01 -3.41 -27.73
C VAL A 53 2.84 -2.68 -29.06
N ALA A 54 3.45 -1.50 -29.18
CA ALA A 54 3.41 -0.68 -30.40
C ALA A 54 4.05 -1.40 -31.60
N SER A 55 5.17 -2.10 -31.39
CA SER A 55 5.84 -2.90 -32.45
C SER A 55 4.95 -4.02 -33.02
N LYS A 56 3.91 -4.44 -32.28
CA LYS A 56 2.93 -5.43 -32.72
C LYS A 56 1.64 -4.82 -33.28
N ASN A 57 1.58 -3.50 -33.45
CA ASN A 57 0.34 -2.75 -33.74
C ASN A 57 -0.80 -3.10 -32.75
N GLY A 58 -0.45 -3.36 -31.49
CA GLY A 58 -1.43 -3.69 -30.45
C GLY A 58 -2.19 -2.44 -29.97
N LEU A 59 -3.47 -2.62 -29.63
CA LEU A 59 -4.23 -1.60 -28.90
C LEU A 59 -3.75 -1.55 -27.44
N ILE A 60 -3.58 -0.33 -26.92
CA ILE A 60 -3.21 -0.09 -25.53
C ILE A 60 -4.43 0.42 -24.79
N GLU A 61 -4.83 -0.29 -23.73
CA GLU A 61 -5.82 0.21 -22.79
C GLU A 61 -5.10 1.09 -21.76
N CYS A 62 -5.26 2.41 -21.90
CA CYS A 62 -4.50 3.39 -21.13
C CYS A 62 -4.76 3.31 -19.61
N ARG A 63 -5.97 2.93 -19.19
CA ARG A 63 -6.31 2.85 -17.76
C ARG A 63 -5.56 1.71 -17.07
N GLU A 64 -5.52 0.52 -17.67
CA GLU A 64 -4.81 -0.64 -17.15
C GLU A 64 -3.31 -0.42 -17.23
N LEU A 65 -2.82 0.22 -18.29
CA LEU A 65 -1.41 0.61 -18.39
C LEU A 65 -0.98 1.51 -17.22
N MET A 66 -1.75 2.58 -16.96
CA MET A 66 -1.46 3.48 -15.84
C MET A 66 -1.70 2.82 -14.48
N ALA A 67 -2.66 1.91 -14.37
CA ALA A 67 -2.89 1.15 -13.16
C ALA A 67 -1.70 0.21 -12.84
N LYS A 68 -1.11 -0.43 -13.86
CA LYS A 68 0.12 -1.22 -13.72
C LYS A 68 1.30 -0.34 -13.30
N TYR A 69 1.50 0.79 -13.99
CA TYR A 69 2.58 1.73 -13.68
C TYR A 69 2.50 2.26 -12.23
N THR A 70 1.33 2.75 -11.82
CA THR A 70 1.13 3.26 -10.46
C THR A 70 1.23 2.16 -9.39
N THR A 71 0.85 0.92 -9.72
CA THR A 71 1.08 -0.24 -8.84
C THR A 71 2.57 -0.50 -8.65
N ASP A 72 3.36 -0.46 -9.73
CA ASP A 72 4.81 -0.68 -9.65
C ASP A 72 5.52 0.44 -8.89
N VAL A 73 5.14 1.70 -9.14
CA VAL A 73 5.68 2.85 -8.41
C VAL A 73 5.39 2.73 -6.91
N ILE A 74 4.14 2.47 -6.52
CA ILE A 74 3.80 2.29 -5.10
C ILE A 74 4.47 1.05 -4.54
N GLY A 75 4.57 -0.03 -5.31
CA GLY A 75 5.27 -1.24 -4.92
C GLY A 75 6.73 -1.01 -4.56
N SER A 76 7.42 -0.26 -5.41
CA SER A 76 8.83 0.06 -5.25
C SER A 76 9.02 1.09 -4.12
N CYS A 77 8.31 2.22 -4.15
CA CYS A 77 8.49 3.30 -3.16
C CYS A 77 7.89 3.01 -1.77
N ALA A 78 6.77 2.29 -1.69
CA ALA A 78 6.07 2.06 -0.42
C ALA A 78 6.38 0.70 0.22
N PHE A 79 6.61 -0.32 -0.60
CA PHE A 79 6.86 -1.68 -0.11
C PHE A 79 8.32 -2.13 -0.33
N GLY A 80 9.10 -1.39 -1.12
CA GLY A 80 10.47 -1.75 -1.43
C GLY A 80 10.57 -3.06 -2.21
N ILE A 81 9.53 -3.39 -2.98
CA ILE A 81 9.43 -4.62 -3.77
C ILE A 81 9.41 -4.22 -5.23
N GLU A 82 10.31 -4.82 -6.00
CA GLU A 82 10.27 -4.68 -7.45
C GLU A 82 9.13 -5.52 -7.99
N MET A 83 8.05 -4.84 -8.36
CA MET A 83 6.88 -5.45 -8.93
C MET A 83 7.05 -5.41 -10.44
N ASN A 84 7.19 -6.57 -11.05
CA ASN A 84 7.22 -6.68 -12.50
C ASN A 84 5.78 -6.71 -13.05
N SER A 85 4.91 -5.75 -12.67
CA SER A 85 3.50 -5.77 -13.07
C SER A 85 3.30 -5.48 -14.56
N MET A 86 4.34 -4.97 -15.22
CA MET A 86 4.41 -4.84 -16.68
C MET A 86 4.72 -6.16 -17.42
N SER A 87 5.01 -7.26 -16.73
CA SER A 87 5.16 -8.58 -17.35
C SER A 87 3.81 -9.19 -17.79
N ASP A 88 3.85 -10.19 -18.69
CA ASP A 88 2.65 -10.82 -19.30
C ASP A 88 1.75 -11.54 -18.28
N LYS A 89 2.16 -11.68 -17.00
CA LYS A 89 1.35 -12.24 -15.92
C LYS A 89 1.16 -11.18 -14.83
N ASP A 90 -0.10 -10.90 -14.47
CA ASP A 90 -0.41 -10.07 -13.31
C ASP A 90 0.29 -10.66 -12.07
N GLY A 91 1.23 -9.90 -11.50
CA GLY A 91 1.91 -10.30 -10.26
C GLY A 91 0.93 -10.45 -9.09
N GLU A 92 1.31 -11.24 -8.08
CA GLU A 92 0.48 -11.47 -6.89
C GLU A 92 0.06 -10.14 -6.25
N PHE A 93 0.96 -9.16 -6.19
CA PHE A 93 0.66 -7.85 -5.64
C PHE A 93 -0.43 -7.10 -6.42
N ARG A 94 -0.36 -7.09 -7.76
CA ARG A 94 -1.39 -6.45 -8.61
C ARG A 94 -2.75 -7.13 -8.41
N LYS A 95 -2.77 -8.46 -8.31
CA LYS A 95 -3.99 -9.24 -8.05
C LYS A 95 -4.58 -8.90 -6.68
N MET A 96 -3.75 -8.83 -5.64
CA MET A 96 -4.20 -8.46 -4.28
C MET A 96 -4.64 -7.00 -4.21
N GLY A 97 -4.01 -6.10 -4.96
CA GLY A 97 -4.42 -4.70 -5.11
C GLY A 97 -5.79 -4.57 -5.78
N LYS A 98 -6.04 -5.28 -6.89
CA LYS A 98 -7.38 -5.33 -7.52
C LYS A 98 -8.42 -5.82 -6.52
N LYS A 99 -8.15 -6.93 -5.84
CA LYS A 99 -9.04 -7.53 -4.83
C LYS A 99 -9.34 -6.60 -3.65
N PHE A 100 -8.39 -5.75 -3.26
CA PHE A 100 -8.58 -4.77 -2.19
C PHE A 100 -9.60 -3.68 -2.58
N PHE A 101 -9.59 -3.23 -3.83
CA PHE A 101 -10.52 -2.21 -4.33
C PHE A 101 -11.85 -2.80 -4.84
N GLU A 102 -11.93 -4.10 -5.07
CA GLU A 102 -13.16 -4.77 -5.49
C GLU A 102 -14.19 -4.78 -4.35
N PRO A 103 -15.38 -4.17 -4.54
CA PRO A 103 -16.42 -4.18 -3.54
C PRO A 103 -16.96 -5.61 -3.37
N THR A 104 -16.52 -6.28 -2.31
CA THR A 104 -17.07 -7.58 -1.91
C THR A 104 -18.31 -7.34 -1.06
N TRP A 105 -19.37 -8.14 -1.23
CA TRP A 105 -20.58 -8.06 -0.40
C TRP A 105 -20.28 -8.10 1.10
N SER A 106 -19.28 -8.88 1.52
CA SER A 106 -18.80 -8.91 2.91
C SER A 106 -18.28 -7.56 3.39
N ASN A 107 -17.56 -6.81 2.55
CA ASN A 107 -17.01 -5.49 2.89
C ASN A 107 -18.13 -4.45 2.93
N VAL A 108 -19.05 -4.49 1.96
CA VAL A 108 -20.22 -3.60 1.95
C VAL A 108 -21.07 -3.80 3.20
N ILE A 109 -21.37 -5.04 3.57
CA ILE A 109 -22.13 -5.35 4.79
C ILE A 109 -21.35 -4.90 6.03
N ARG A 110 -20.03 -5.11 6.06
CA ARG A 110 -19.16 -4.69 7.17
C ARG A 110 -19.19 -3.17 7.39
N GLU A 111 -19.02 -2.39 6.32
CA GLU A 111 -19.08 -0.92 6.39
C GLU A 111 -20.49 -0.44 6.78
N ARG A 112 -21.56 -1.04 6.23
CA ARG A 112 -22.93 -0.69 6.63
C ARG A 112 -23.23 -1.04 8.09
N MET A 113 -22.75 -2.16 8.60
CA MET A 113 -22.88 -2.48 10.02
C MET A 113 -22.13 -1.51 10.92
N ARG A 114 -20.96 -1.02 10.49
CA ARG A 114 -20.19 -0.01 11.20
C ARG A 114 -20.95 1.32 11.30
N GLU A 115 -21.63 1.72 10.23
CA GLU A 115 -22.44 2.95 10.19
C GLU A 115 -23.74 2.83 11.00
N ILE A 116 -24.46 1.71 10.89
CA ILE A 116 -25.80 1.55 11.47
C ILE A 116 -25.74 1.15 12.96
N VAL A 117 -24.80 0.28 13.34
CA VAL A 117 -24.73 -0.29 14.71
C VAL A 117 -23.28 -0.33 15.22
N PRO A 118 -22.64 0.83 15.49
CA PRO A 118 -21.22 0.91 15.83
C PRO A 118 -20.86 0.14 17.11
N GLY A 119 -21.76 0.06 18.10
CA GLY A 119 -21.54 -0.69 19.34
C GLY A 119 -21.39 -2.20 19.13
N LEU A 120 -22.23 -2.79 18.27
CA LEU A 120 -22.16 -4.21 17.94
C LEU A 120 -20.94 -4.51 17.07
N TYR A 121 -20.61 -3.61 16.14
CA TYR A 121 -19.40 -3.72 15.33
C TYR A 121 -18.13 -3.70 16.18
N HIS A 122 -18.07 -2.87 17.21
CA HIS A 122 -16.92 -2.86 18.13
C HIS A 122 -16.73 -4.18 18.87
N LEU A 123 -17.81 -4.88 19.21
CA LEU A 123 -17.77 -6.17 19.88
C LEU A 123 -17.42 -7.32 18.91
N LEU A 124 -18.04 -7.36 17.73
CA LEU A 124 -17.89 -8.45 16.75
C LEU A 124 -16.71 -8.27 15.79
N GLY A 125 -16.18 -7.05 15.65
CA GLY A 125 -15.10 -6.72 14.70
C GLY A 125 -13.78 -7.45 14.95
N TYR A 126 -13.59 -8.04 16.13
CA TYR A 126 -12.45 -8.93 16.44
C TYR A 126 -12.65 -10.37 15.97
N ILE A 127 -13.89 -10.81 15.85
CA ILE A 127 -14.27 -12.18 15.47
C ILE A 127 -14.35 -12.32 13.93
N LEU A 128 -14.59 -11.21 13.23
CA LEU A 128 -14.69 -11.21 11.77
C LEU A 128 -13.34 -11.57 11.11
N PRO A 129 -13.32 -12.53 10.16
CA PRO A 129 -12.10 -12.90 9.48
C PRO A 129 -11.53 -11.72 8.68
N GLN A 130 -10.20 -11.61 8.71
CA GLN A 130 -9.46 -10.67 7.86
C GLN A 130 -9.57 -11.11 6.40
N SER A 131 -9.63 -10.13 5.49
CA SER A 131 -9.60 -10.39 4.06
C SER A 131 -8.24 -10.99 3.64
N GLU A 132 -8.22 -11.73 2.54
CA GLU A 132 -6.95 -12.25 2.00
C GLU A 132 -5.96 -11.13 1.65
N SER A 133 -6.46 -10.00 1.12
CA SER A 133 -5.64 -8.82 0.85
C SER A 133 -5.06 -8.22 2.13
N THR A 134 -5.85 -8.16 3.22
CA THR A 134 -5.35 -7.71 4.54
C THR A 134 -4.17 -8.57 4.98
N LYS A 135 -4.34 -9.90 4.98
CA LYS A 135 -3.28 -10.84 5.39
C LYS A 135 -2.05 -10.70 4.51
N PHE A 136 -2.24 -10.57 3.19
CA PHE A 136 -1.16 -10.40 2.23
C PHE A 136 -0.35 -9.12 2.51
N PHE A 137 -0.99 -7.95 2.56
CA PHE A 137 -0.28 -6.68 2.74
C PHE A 137 0.37 -6.57 4.13
N THR A 138 -0.30 -7.06 5.18
CA THR A 138 0.31 -7.11 6.52
C THR A 138 1.54 -8.00 6.53
N ARG A 139 1.48 -9.21 5.95
CA ARG A 139 2.63 -10.11 5.85
C ARG A 139 3.78 -9.47 5.09
N VAL A 140 3.50 -8.89 3.91
CA VAL A 140 4.50 -8.25 3.06
C VAL A 140 5.24 -7.13 3.80
N ILE A 141 4.53 -6.24 4.51
CA ILE A 141 5.16 -5.17 5.29
C ILE A 141 6.01 -5.74 6.44
N MET A 142 5.47 -6.68 7.20
CA MET A 142 6.16 -7.27 8.35
C MET A 142 7.45 -7.99 7.92
N GLU A 143 7.36 -8.87 6.92
CA GLU A 143 8.52 -9.58 6.37
C GLU A 143 9.57 -8.62 5.78
N SER A 144 9.13 -7.54 5.11
CA SER A 144 10.03 -6.54 4.55
C SER A 144 10.79 -5.77 5.64
N MET A 145 10.13 -5.42 6.75
CA MET A 145 10.77 -4.77 7.89
C MET A 145 11.76 -5.71 8.58
N GLU A 146 11.35 -6.94 8.86
CA GLU A 146 12.18 -7.96 9.53
C GLU A 146 13.42 -8.31 8.72
N TYR A 147 13.27 -8.56 7.41
CA TYR A 147 14.39 -8.86 6.52
C TYR A 147 15.43 -7.75 6.54
N ARG A 148 15.02 -6.48 6.55
CA ARG A 148 15.96 -5.34 6.56
C ARG A 148 16.61 -5.11 7.91
N ASP A 149 15.90 -5.37 8.99
CA ASP A 149 16.48 -5.33 10.34
C ASP A 149 17.56 -6.39 10.50
N MET A 150 17.35 -7.60 9.98
CA MET A 150 18.33 -8.70 10.03
C MET A 150 19.56 -8.45 9.15
N ASN A 151 19.38 -7.83 7.98
CA ASN A 151 20.45 -7.68 6.97
C ASN A 151 21.09 -6.29 6.93
N ASN A 152 20.70 -5.35 7.81
CA ASN A 152 21.19 -3.96 7.84
C ASN A 152 21.08 -3.23 6.49
N ILE A 153 19.95 -3.42 5.80
CA ILE A 153 19.67 -2.79 4.50
C ILE A 153 18.88 -1.49 4.70
N THR A 154 19.24 -0.46 3.93
CA THR A 154 18.54 0.83 3.81
C THR A 154 18.33 1.16 2.33
N ARG A 155 17.09 1.40 1.92
CA ARG A 155 16.70 1.81 0.54
C ARG A 155 16.15 3.24 0.47
N HIS A 156 15.99 3.91 1.60
CA HIS A 156 15.41 5.25 1.70
C HIS A 156 13.98 5.33 1.14
N ASP A 157 13.19 4.30 1.41
CA ASP A 157 11.80 4.17 1.00
C ASP A 157 10.84 4.25 2.21
N PHE A 158 9.55 4.00 1.98
CA PHE A 158 8.56 4.07 3.05
C PHE A 158 8.78 3.05 4.17
N ILE A 159 9.32 1.87 3.88
CA ILE A 159 9.58 0.83 4.89
C ILE A 159 10.62 1.32 5.90
N ASP A 160 11.67 2.00 5.43
CA ASP A 160 12.68 2.57 6.33
C ASP A 160 12.07 3.67 7.22
N THR A 161 11.14 4.45 6.67
CA THR A 161 10.42 5.44 7.49
C THR A 161 9.51 4.77 8.53
N LEU A 162 8.83 3.67 8.17
CA LEU A 162 8.04 2.89 9.13
C LEU A 162 8.91 2.29 10.24
N ARG A 163 10.13 1.84 9.92
CA ARG A 163 11.11 1.36 10.91
C ARG A 163 11.54 2.47 11.86
N GLU A 164 11.78 3.67 11.35
CA GLU A 164 12.10 4.86 12.17
C GLU A 164 10.93 5.24 13.09
N LEU A 165 9.70 5.25 12.58
CA LEU A 165 8.50 5.51 13.39
C LEU A 165 8.29 4.44 14.47
N LYS A 166 8.53 3.16 14.15
CA LYS A 166 8.44 2.05 15.12
C LYS A 166 9.48 2.17 16.24
N LYS A 167 10.70 2.64 15.93
CA LYS A 167 11.75 2.87 16.94
C LYS A 167 11.43 4.04 17.86
N ASN A 168 10.69 5.03 17.36
CA ASN A 168 10.22 6.18 18.14
C ASN A 168 8.78 5.96 18.64
N SER A 169 8.47 4.76 19.15
CA SER A 169 7.11 4.37 19.54
C SER A 169 6.52 5.22 20.67
N ASP A 170 7.36 5.86 21.49
CA ASP A 170 6.93 6.80 22.54
C ASP A 170 6.19 8.01 21.94
N GLN A 171 6.43 8.29 20.66
CA GLN A 171 5.68 9.30 19.93
C GLN A 171 4.32 8.78 19.47
N LEU A 172 4.00 7.48 19.51
CA LEU A 172 2.76 6.87 19.00
C LEU A 172 1.65 6.71 20.05
N ASP A 173 1.93 6.93 21.34
CA ASP A 173 1.02 6.64 22.47
C ASP A 173 -0.35 7.38 22.42
N ASP A 174 -0.46 8.44 21.61
CA ASP A 174 -1.67 9.25 21.43
C ASP A 174 -2.62 8.78 20.29
N ILE A 175 -2.43 7.60 19.67
CA ILE A 175 -3.17 7.14 18.46
C ILE A 175 -4.01 5.86 18.66
#